data_AF-A0A2K3DQV2-F1
#
_entry.id   AF-A0A2K3DQV2-F1
#
_cell.length_a   1.000
_cell.length_b   1.000
_cell.length_c   1.000
_cell.angle_alpha   90.00
_cell.angle_beta   90.00
_cell.angle_gamma   90.00
#
_symmetry.space_group_name_H-M   'P 1'
#
loop_
_entity.id
_entity.type
_entity.pdbx_description
1 polymer ?
#
loop_
_entity_poly.entity_id
_entity_poly.type
_entity_poly.pdbx_seq_one_letter_code
_entity_poly.pdbx_strand_id
1 'polypeptide(L)'
;MDAASSSGQPLPGGTLEVRVHPRKGRTLHTTRLVKAGEIVLVEAPTLLLVSPDLSHATCATCLRAVGPSGIVACSGCLRACFCSATCQRTALSTPWLHSATICSAYARLAALGLPADEHAQLRFLLHAVALRHTQSPEAAARYAALLDLVGRPAAADRSLAARLAPLLAEALSGAGVPPPALDVEELAALLVKEQLNSYGVLASPQQQQQQQAAQAAAAAAGARKPEASTSGKAAGGEDEDEGEDEEEERMLRGSAIYAQASLINHECLPNVARYDYFDCPRPHDAPAPAGPASGAASAPAVGAGTVAGGALGGGASALPLPAGVPGSTHVVFRAVHDLPSGTELAQSYVPLHWGLLERQLQCREVYGFACTCPRCQTESQWSDDEGSDGGDDDDDGDDDDVEEEGGSAGVGVAGMEEDSDSAAAAAAAAAAAAAATAADGEQMDMDEILRPITAPPGEEGPLESNYLHLFLLKYMCPRPGCHGTAAPPSPGSGLLECNVCGGSRSEQEFLRELERTRREEQRAAAARGRGRAGRR
;
A
#
# COMPACT_ATOMS: atom_id res chain seq x y z
N MET A 1 -4.74 41.13 -3.30
CA MET A 1 -5.32 39.97 -4.01
C MET A 1 -5.75 39.02 -2.93
N ASP A 2 -7.03 39.03 -2.60
CA ASP A 2 -7.54 38.30 -1.44
C ASP A 2 -7.54 36.81 -1.74
N ALA A 3 -6.82 36.04 -0.93
CA ALA A 3 -6.88 34.60 -0.98
C ALA A 3 -8.31 34.20 -0.57
N ALA A 4 -9.11 33.75 -1.54
CA ALA A 4 -10.42 33.22 -1.27
C ALA A 4 -10.27 32.02 -0.31
N SER A 5 -10.72 32.22 0.93
CA SER A 5 -10.69 31.17 1.94
C SER A 5 -11.63 30.05 1.49
N SER A 6 -11.06 29.01 0.89
CA SER A 6 -11.77 27.77 0.62
C SER A 6 -12.06 27.12 1.96
N SER A 7 -13.29 27.31 2.46
CA SER A 7 -13.77 26.64 3.66
C SER A 7 -13.65 25.14 3.45
N GLY A 8 -12.76 24.49 4.20
CA GLY A 8 -12.56 23.05 4.14
C GLY A 8 -13.86 22.32 4.44
N GLN A 9 -14.06 21.16 3.81
CA GLN A 9 -15.21 20.31 4.11
C GLN A 9 -14.86 19.42 5.31
N PRO A 10 -15.43 19.64 6.51
CA PRO A 10 -15.08 18.86 7.68
C PRO A 10 -15.49 17.40 7.53
N LEU A 11 -14.62 16.47 7.94
CA LEU A 11 -14.97 15.06 8.09
C LEU A 11 -15.73 14.82 9.41
N PRO A 12 -16.47 13.69 9.52
CA PRO A 12 -17.06 13.25 10.78
C PRO A 12 -16.04 13.24 11.93
N GLY A 13 -16.44 13.74 13.10
CA GLY A 13 -15.54 13.91 14.25
C GLY A 13 -14.74 15.22 14.26
N GLY A 14 -14.75 16.01 13.18
CA GLY A 14 -14.33 17.41 13.16
C GLY A 14 -12.85 17.70 13.44
N THR A 15 -12.00 16.67 13.55
CA THR A 15 -10.53 16.81 13.72
C THR A 15 -9.82 17.00 12.38
N LEU A 16 -10.47 16.60 11.28
CA LEU A 16 -9.94 16.66 9.91
C LEU A 16 -10.92 17.36 8.98
N GLU A 17 -10.40 18.04 7.95
CA GLU A 17 -11.16 18.64 6.86
C GLU A 17 -10.51 18.38 5.50
N VAL A 18 -11.33 18.21 4.47
CA VAL A 18 -10.88 18.08 3.09
C VAL A 18 -10.71 19.47 2.49
N ARG A 19 -9.54 19.74 1.90
CA ARG A 19 -9.28 20.92 1.08
C ARG A 19 -8.99 20.48 -0.36
N VAL A 20 -9.11 21.42 -1.30
CA VAL A 20 -8.73 21.21 -2.70
C VAL A 20 -7.41 21.93 -2.96
N HIS A 21 -6.41 21.17 -3.35
CA HIS A 21 -5.08 21.66 -3.71
C HIS A 21 -4.91 21.62 -5.24
N PRO A 22 -4.34 22.66 -5.88
CA PRO A 22 -4.28 22.76 -7.34
C PRO A 22 -3.56 21.61 -8.07
N ARG A 23 -2.62 20.92 -7.41
CA ARG A 23 -1.89 19.75 -7.95
C ARG A 23 -2.35 18.43 -7.34
N LYS A 24 -2.10 18.23 -6.03
CA LYS A 24 -2.51 17.07 -5.22
C LYS A 24 -4.02 16.72 -5.25
N GLY A 25 -4.90 17.56 -5.82
CA GLY A 25 -6.33 17.27 -5.92
C GLY A 25 -7.03 17.46 -4.57
N ARG A 26 -7.51 16.39 -3.94
CA ARG A 26 -8.06 16.45 -2.58
C ARG A 26 -6.95 16.23 -1.57
N THR A 27 -6.91 17.04 -0.52
CA THR A 27 -5.94 16.97 0.57
C THR A 27 -6.68 16.92 1.90
N LEU A 28 -6.14 16.19 2.88
CA LEU A 28 -6.74 16.05 4.20
C LEU A 28 -5.93 16.84 5.22
N HIS A 29 -6.55 17.80 5.92
CA HIS A 29 -5.86 18.70 6.86
C HIS A 29 -6.41 18.60 8.28
N THR A 30 -5.55 18.82 9.27
CA THR A 30 -5.97 19.00 10.67
C THR A 30 -6.77 20.29 10.86
N THR A 31 -7.81 20.25 11.71
CA THR A 31 -8.57 21.44 12.13
C THR A 31 -8.05 22.03 13.44
N ARG A 32 -7.20 21.30 14.16
CA ARG A 32 -6.63 21.65 15.47
C ARG A 32 -5.22 21.07 15.62
N LEU A 33 -4.55 21.40 16.72
CA LEU A 33 -3.38 20.65 17.16
C LEU A 33 -3.76 19.18 17.43
N VAL A 34 -3.02 18.27 16.81
CA VAL A 34 -3.01 16.83 17.06
C VAL A 34 -1.68 16.49 17.73
N LYS A 35 -1.69 15.61 18.73
CA LYS A 35 -0.47 15.20 19.45
C LYS A 35 0.18 13.95 18.86
N ALA A 36 1.50 13.84 19.00
CA ALA A 36 2.24 12.64 18.63
C ALA A 36 1.62 11.39 19.29
N GLY A 37 1.33 10.36 18.49
CA GLY A 37 0.65 9.14 18.91
C GLY A 37 -0.87 9.24 19.10
N GLU A 38 -1.47 10.40 18.85
CA GLU A 38 -2.92 10.54 18.78
C GLU A 38 -3.48 9.84 17.53
N ILE A 39 -4.61 9.15 17.70
CA ILE A 39 -5.34 8.54 16.58
C ILE A 39 -6.09 9.64 15.82
N VAL A 40 -5.71 9.87 14.55
CA VAL A 40 -6.30 10.93 13.70
C VAL A 40 -7.46 10.46 12.85
N LEU A 41 -7.43 9.18 12.44
CA LEU A 41 -8.47 8.57 11.60
C LEU A 41 -8.66 7.11 12.02
N VAL A 42 -9.93 6.70 12.10
CA VAL A 42 -10.35 5.30 12.27
C VAL A 42 -11.46 5.05 11.24
N GLU A 43 -11.27 4.10 10.34
CA GLU A 43 -12.23 3.85 9.26
C GLU A 43 -12.46 2.35 9.05
N ALA A 44 -13.74 1.97 8.86
CA ALA A 44 -14.13 0.62 8.47
C ALA A 44 -13.94 0.44 6.95
N PRO A 45 -13.51 -0.73 6.46
CA PRO A 45 -13.26 -0.92 5.04
C PRO A 45 -14.56 -0.85 4.24
N THR A 46 -14.55 -0.12 3.13
CA THR A 46 -15.59 -0.10 2.10
C THR A 46 -15.78 -1.51 1.52
N LEU A 47 -14.66 -2.14 1.13
CA LEU A 47 -14.52 -3.53 0.72
C LEU A 47 -13.25 -4.13 1.37
N LEU A 48 -13.28 -5.43 1.66
CA LEU A 48 -12.20 -6.17 2.31
C LEU A 48 -12.08 -7.55 1.67
N LEU A 49 -10.96 -7.86 1.02
CA LEU A 49 -10.77 -9.06 0.22
C LEU A 49 -9.52 -9.84 0.64
N VAL A 50 -9.60 -11.17 0.54
CA VAL A 50 -8.47 -12.07 0.78
C VAL A 50 -7.78 -12.36 -0.55
N SER A 51 -6.44 -12.30 -0.56
CA SER A 51 -5.64 -12.70 -1.71
C SER A 51 -5.98 -14.14 -2.13
N PRO A 52 -6.05 -14.46 -3.44
CA PRO A 52 -6.16 -15.84 -3.91
C PRO A 52 -5.19 -16.80 -3.21
N ASP A 53 -3.93 -16.41 -3.05
CA ASP A 53 -2.82 -17.27 -2.62
C ASP A 53 -2.92 -17.67 -1.14
N LEU A 54 -3.44 -16.77 -0.31
CA LEU A 54 -3.62 -16.95 1.13
C LEU A 54 -5.08 -17.23 1.55
N SER A 55 -5.97 -17.49 0.58
CA SER A 55 -7.42 -17.73 0.81
C SER A 55 -7.76 -18.94 1.68
N HIS A 56 -6.84 -19.90 1.79
CA HIS A 56 -6.97 -21.10 2.62
C HIS A 56 -6.43 -20.93 4.05
N ALA A 57 -5.69 -19.84 4.34
CA ALA A 57 -5.05 -19.56 5.63
C ALA A 57 -5.47 -18.19 6.23
N THR A 58 -6.48 -17.55 5.66
CA THR A 58 -6.89 -16.17 5.99
C THR A 58 -8.42 -16.05 6.06
N CYS A 59 -8.93 -15.51 7.16
CA CYS A 59 -10.37 -15.40 7.41
C CYS A 59 -11.04 -14.41 6.43
N ALA A 60 -11.92 -14.92 5.56
CA ALA A 60 -12.65 -14.14 4.56
C ALA A 60 -13.61 -13.07 5.12
N THR A 61 -13.81 -13.02 6.43
CA THR A 61 -14.62 -11.97 7.09
C THR A 61 -13.79 -10.81 7.64
N CYS A 62 -12.52 -11.05 8.01
CA CYS A 62 -11.76 -10.10 8.83
C CYS A 62 -10.25 -10.13 8.65
N LEU A 63 -9.74 -10.75 7.57
CA LEU A 63 -8.34 -10.97 7.21
C LEU A 63 -7.42 -11.57 8.29
N ARG A 64 -7.94 -11.96 9.45
CA ARG A 64 -7.15 -12.63 10.48
C ARG A 64 -6.50 -13.90 9.94
N ALA A 65 -5.21 -14.08 10.24
CA ALA A 65 -4.47 -15.31 10.04
C ALA A 65 -5.16 -16.50 10.74
N VAL A 66 -5.33 -17.61 10.02
CA VAL A 66 -5.95 -18.83 10.54
C VAL A 66 -4.94 -19.97 10.43
N GLY A 67 -4.63 -20.60 11.56
CA GLY A 67 -3.80 -21.79 11.59
C GLY A 67 -4.54 -23.05 11.10
N PRO A 68 -3.82 -24.18 10.92
CA PRO A 68 -4.43 -25.44 10.48
C PRO A 68 -5.44 -26.02 11.48
N SER A 69 -5.39 -25.61 12.75
CA SER A 69 -6.39 -25.93 13.77
C SER A 69 -7.32 -24.73 14.02
N GLY A 70 -8.62 -24.99 14.20
CA GLY A 70 -9.64 -23.96 14.42
C GLY A 70 -10.19 -23.30 13.14
N ILE A 71 -9.71 -23.69 11.96
CA ILE A 71 -10.23 -23.23 10.67
C ILE A 71 -11.65 -23.77 10.40
N VAL A 72 -12.54 -22.87 9.95
CA VAL A 72 -13.89 -23.20 9.48
C VAL A 72 -13.92 -23.00 7.96
N ALA A 73 -13.80 -24.08 7.19
CA ALA A 73 -13.87 -24.03 5.74
C ALA A 73 -15.31 -23.82 5.24
N CYS A 74 -15.48 -23.09 4.13
CA CYS A 74 -16.77 -22.97 3.46
C CYS A 74 -17.09 -24.24 2.66
N SER A 75 -18.09 -25.02 3.10
CA SER A 75 -18.52 -26.26 2.44
C SER A 75 -19.19 -26.05 1.07
N GLY A 76 -19.59 -24.83 0.74
CA GLY A 76 -20.20 -24.50 -0.55
C GLY A 76 -19.19 -24.29 -1.67
N CYS A 77 -18.19 -23.42 -1.46
CA CYS A 77 -17.21 -23.08 -2.49
C CYS A 77 -15.87 -23.82 -2.35
N LEU A 78 -15.53 -24.30 -1.16
CA LEU A 78 -14.21 -24.86 -0.82
C LEU A 78 -13.02 -23.90 -1.04
N ARG A 79 -13.26 -22.61 -1.32
CA ARG A 79 -12.25 -21.57 -1.59
C ARG A 79 -12.13 -20.47 -0.53
N ALA A 80 -13.02 -20.45 0.45
CA ALA A 80 -13.02 -19.47 1.54
C ALA A 80 -12.97 -20.17 2.89
N CYS A 81 -12.28 -19.58 3.86
CA CYS A 81 -12.22 -20.05 5.23
C CYS A 81 -12.48 -18.93 6.24
N PHE A 82 -12.78 -19.31 7.48
CA PHE A 82 -13.12 -18.40 8.56
C PHE A 82 -12.43 -18.83 9.86
N CYS A 83 -12.05 -17.86 10.70
CA CYS A 83 -11.48 -18.14 12.03
C CYS A 83 -12.52 -18.56 13.08
N SER A 84 -13.83 -18.50 12.75
CA SER A 84 -14.91 -18.93 13.64
C SER A 84 -16.24 -19.11 12.90
N ALA A 85 -17.15 -19.88 13.50
CA ALA A 85 -18.54 -20.00 13.04
C ALA A 85 -19.33 -18.67 13.12
N THR A 86 -18.87 -17.70 13.93
CA THR A 86 -19.44 -16.34 13.93
C THR A 86 -19.01 -15.57 12.68
N CYS A 87 -17.71 -15.57 12.36
CA CYS A 87 -17.20 -14.96 11.12
C CYS A 87 -17.85 -15.58 9.86
N GLN A 88 -17.99 -16.91 9.82
CA GLN A 88 -18.70 -17.60 8.74
C GLN A 88 -20.15 -17.11 8.60
N ARG A 89 -20.92 -17.08 9.69
CA ARG A 89 -22.31 -16.59 9.66
C ARG A 89 -22.40 -15.13 9.22
N THR A 90 -21.54 -14.26 9.74
CA THR A 90 -21.46 -12.85 9.32
C THR A 90 -21.23 -12.76 7.81
N ALA A 91 -20.21 -13.45 7.28
CA ALA A 91 -19.89 -13.38 5.84
C ALA A 91 -21.01 -13.94 4.95
N LEU A 92 -21.67 -15.04 5.35
CA LEU A 92 -22.84 -15.58 4.66
C LEU A 92 -24.04 -14.63 4.68
N SER A 93 -24.20 -13.84 5.76
CA SER A 93 -25.29 -12.86 5.91
C SER A 93 -25.02 -11.49 5.26
N THR A 94 -23.75 -11.14 5.02
CA THR A 94 -23.36 -9.87 4.38
C THR A 94 -23.35 -10.03 2.86
N PRO A 95 -24.25 -9.35 2.12
CA PRO A 95 -24.46 -9.60 0.68
C PRO A 95 -23.20 -9.49 -0.19
N TRP A 96 -22.34 -8.53 0.14
CA TRP A 96 -21.11 -8.18 -0.59
C TRP A 96 -19.82 -8.81 -0.03
N LEU A 97 -19.92 -9.83 0.84
CA LEU A 97 -18.74 -10.45 1.46
C LEU A 97 -18.62 -11.95 1.15
N HIS A 98 -19.62 -12.77 1.53
CA HIS A 98 -19.65 -14.19 1.14
C HIS A 98 -21.08 -14.75 1.06
N SER A 99 -22.00 -13.96 0.51
CA SER A 99 -23.37 -14.40 0.23
C SER A 99 -23.41 -15.66 -0.65
N ALA A 100 -24.58 -16.32 -0.71
CA ALA A 100 -24.76 -17.52 -1.53
C ALA A 100 -24.33 -17.32 -3.00
N THR A 101 -24.57 -16.13 -3.56
CA THR A 101 -24.12 -15.74 -4.91
C THR A 101 -22.60 -15.69 -5.01
N ILE A 102 -21.92 -14.97 -4.11
CA ILE A 102 -20.44 -14.88 -4.08
C ILE A 102 -19.81 -16.26 -3.86
N CYS A 103 -20.36 -17.06 -2.94
CA CYS A 103 -19.94 -18.43 -2.68
C CYS A 103 -20.02 -19.30 -3.95
N SER A 104 -21.15 -19.27 -4.67
CA SER A 104 -21.32 -20.02 -5.91
C SER A 104 -20.40 -19.51 -7.04
N ALA A 105 -20.17 -18.20 -7.11
CA ALA A 105 -19.25 -17.59 -8.07
C ALA A 105 -17.78 -17.98 -7.80
N TYR A 106 -17.34 -18.00 -6.53
CA TYR A 106 -16.00 -18.48 -6.14
C TYR A 106 -15.75 -19.93 -6.56
N ALA A 107 -16.79 -20.78 -6.51
CA ALA A 107 -16.69 -22.17 -6.97
C ALA A 107 -16.49 -22.26 -8.49
N ARG A 108 -17.22 -21.45 -9.27
CA ARG A 108 -17.09 -21.36 -10.74
C ARG A 108 -15.74 -20.78 -11.17
N LEU A 109 -15.37 -19.60 -10.66
CA LEU A 109 -14.11 -18.91 -11.01
C LEU A 109 -12.89 -19.81 -10.80
N ALA A 110 -12.85 -20.56 -9.70
CA ALA A 110 -11.75 -21.43 -9.38
C ALA A 110 -11.70 -22.75 -10.19
N ALA A 111 -12.59 -22.94 -11.16
CA ALA A 111 -12.52 -23.98 -12.18
C ALA A 111 -11.94 -23.47 -13.53
N LEU A 112 -11.80 -22.14 -13.70
CA LEU A 112 -11.37 -21.52 -14.97
C LEU A 112 -9.85 -21.52 -15.19
N GLY A 113 -9.04 -21.86 -14.17
CA GLY A 113 -7.58 -21.97 -14.31
C GLY A 113 -6.86 -20.64 -14.63
N LEU A 114 -7.45 -19.52 -14.23
CA LEU A 114 -6.94 -18.17 -14.54
C LEU A 114 -5.67 -17.82 -13.76
N PRO A 115 -4.84 -16.88 -14.28
CA PRO A 115 -3.77 -16.21 -13.54
C PRO A 115 -4.25 -15.61 -12.20
N ALA A 116 -3.33 -15.49 -11.25
CA ALA A 116 -3.65 -15.06 -9.88
C ALA A 116 -4.15 -13.61 -9.80
N ASP A 117 -3.62 -12.72 -10.65
CA ASP A 117 -4.01 -11.33 -10.80
C ASP A 117 -5.42 -11.19 -11.40
N GLU A 118 -5.73 -11.87 -12.51
CA GLU A 118 -7.08 -11.89 -13.09
C GLU A 118 -8.10 -12.49 -12.10
N HIS A 119 -7.70 -13.51 -11.34
CA HIS A 119 -8.55 -14.11 -10.31
C HIS A 119 -8.76 -13.17 -9.11
N ALA A 120 -7.78 -12.34 -8.75
CA ALA A 120 -7.94 -11.27 -7.75
C ALA A 120 -8.90 -10.19 -8.26
N GLN A 121 -8.68 -9.68 -9.47
CA GLN A 121 -9.52 -8.67 -10.14
C GLN A 121 -10.98 -9.13 -10.28
N LEU A 122 -11.21 -10.38 -10.70
CA LEU A 122 -12.56 -10.97 -10.79
C LEU A 122 -13.23 -11.11 -9.42
N ARG A 123 -12.47 -11.42 -8.36
CA ARG A 123 -13.00 -11.42 -6.99
C ARG A 123 -13.37 -10.02 -6.53
N PHE A 124 -12.53 -9.02 -6.79
CA PHE A 124 -12.86 -7.62 -6.49
C PHE A 124 -14.13 -7.16 -7.21
N LEU A 125 -14.20 -7.33 -8.53
CA LEU A 125 -15.38 -6.95 -9.32
C LEU A 125 -16.64 -7.69 -8.87
N LEU A 126 -16.54 -8.98 -8.53
CA LEU A 126 -17.64 -9.76 -7.96
C LEU A 126 -18.18 -9.15 -6.65
N HIS A 127 -17.31 -8.70 -5.75
CA HIS A 127 -17.72 -8.06 -4.48
C HIS A 127 -18.27 -6.65 -4.72
N ALA A 128 -17.69 -5.86 -5.63
CA ALA A 128 -18.17 -4.54 -6.00
C ALA A 128 -19.55 -4.59 -6.69
N VAL A 129 -19.77 -5.55 -7.60
CA VAL A 129 -21.08 -5.78 -8.26
C VAL A 129 -22.12 -6.32 -7.27
N ALA A 130 -21.73 -7.20 -6.34
CA ALA A 130 -22.63 -7.63 -5.26
C ALA A 130 -23.02 -6.47 -4.34
N LEU A 131 -22.10 -5.56 -4.04
CA LEU A 131 -22.36 -4.33 -3.28
C LEU A 131 -23.35 -3.43 -4.04
N ARG A 132 -23.09 -3.13 -5.32
CA ARG A 132 -23.96 -2.34 -6.21
C ARG A 132 -25.42 -2.82 -6.23
N HIS A 133 -25.63 -4.14 -6.35
CA HIS A 133 -26.97 -4.71 -6.47
C HIS A 133 -27.65 -4.98 -5.12
N THR A 134 -26.99 -4.72 -4.00
CA THR A 134 -27.60 -4.87 -2.68
C THR A 134 -28.49 -3.68 -2.35
N GLN A 135 -29.79 -3.94 -2.18
CA GLN A 135 -30.79 -2.92 -1.85
C GLN A 135 -30.73 -2.55 -0.35
N SER A 136 -29.69 -1.81 0.06
CA SER A 136 -29.62 -1.19 1.40
C SER A 136 -28.94 0.19 1.35
N PRO A 137 -29.29 1.12 2.28
CA PRO A 137 -28.62 2.42 2.36
C PRO A 137 -27.12 2.30 2.64
N GLU A 138 -26.70 1.28 3.40
CA GLU A 138 -25.28 1.02 3.67
C GLU A 138 -24.54 0.60 2.40
N ALA A 139 -25.11 -0.33 1.62
CA ALA A 139 -24.51 -0.78 0.37
C ALA A 139 -24.41 0.37 -0.65
N ALA A 140 -25.47 1.18 -0.78
CA ALA A 140 -25.49 2.35 -1.65
C ALA A 140 -24.42 3.39 -1.23
N ALA A 141 -24.28 3.67 0.07
CA ALA A 141 -23.27 4.60 0.57
C ALA A 141 -21.84 4.09 0.33
N ARG A 142 -21.58 2.79 0.60
CA ARG A 142 -20.29 2.15 0.30
C ARG A 142 -19.96 2.17 -1.19
N TYR A 143 -20.93 1.89 -2.06
CA TYR A 143 -20.72 1.88 -3.50
C TYR A 143 -20.49 3.28 -4.06
N ALA A 144 -21.24 4.28 -3.59
CA ALA A 144 -20.99 5.68 -3.93
C ALA A 144 -19.59 6.14 -3.50
N ALA A 145 -19.15 5.77 -2.28
CA ALA A 145 -17.81 6.06 -1.80
C ALA A 145 -16.72 5.35 -2.63
N LEU A 146 -16.98 4.14 -3.13
CA LEU A 146 -16.07 3.41 -4.04
C LEU A 146 -15.93 4.12 -5.39
N LEU A 147 -17.03 4.63 -5.97
CA LEU A 147 -17.01 5.35 -7.25
C LEU A 147 -16.35 6.74 -7.16
N ASP A 148 -16.42 7.39 -6.00
CA ASP A 148 -15.83 8.71 -5.72
C ASP A 148 -14.29 8.69 -5.56
N LEU A 149 -13.67 7.51 -5.53
CA LEU A 149 -12.21 7.35 -5.47
C LEU A 149 -11.51 7.85 -6.73
N VAL A 150 -10.22 8.18 -6.61
CA VAL A 150 -9.39 8.59 -7.75
C VAL A 150 -9.17 7.38 -8.67
N GLY A 151 -9.22 7.61 -9.98
CA GLY A 151 -9.10 6.57 -11.00
C GLY A 151 -10.06 6.84 -12.14
N ARG A 152 -9.49 7.09 -13.33
CA ARG A 152 -10.19 7.19 -14.62
C ARG A 152 -9.59 6.13 -15.54
N PRO A 153 -10.41 5.28 -16.18
CA PRO A 153 -9.87 4.17 -16.96
C PRO A 153 -9.16 4.64 -18.23
N ALA A 154 -7.97 4.10 -18.46
CA ALA A 154 -7.23 4.16 -19.72
C ALA A 154 -7.76 3.13 -20.73
N ALA A 155 -7.18 3.10 -21.94
CA ALA A 155 -7.54 2.11 -22.96
C ALA A 155 -7.25 0.67 -22.52
N ALA A 156 -6.15 0.47 -21.78
CA ALA A 156 -5.79 -0.83 -21.19
C ALA A 156 -6.84 -1.33 -20.19
N ASP A 157 -7.33 -0.47 -19.30
CA ASP A 157 -8.35 -0.83 -18.30
C ASP A 157 -9.67 -1.24 -18.94
N ARG A 158 -10.10 -0.49 -19.98
CA ARG A 158 -11.28 -0.85 -20.80
C ARG A 158 -11.11 -2.21 -21.48
N SER A 159 -9.93 -2.49 -22.03
CA SER A 159 -9.61 -3.77 -22.66
C SER A 159 -9.67 -4.91 -21.64
N LEU A 160 -9.03 -4.75 -20.47
CA LEU A 160 -9.07 -5.71 -19.37
C LEU A 160 -10.51 -5.96 -18.89
N ALA A 161 -11.28 -4.90 -18.62
CA ALA A 161 -12.67 -5.00 -18.22
C ALA A 161 -13.54 -5.73 -19.26
N ALA A 162 -13.33 -5.49 -20.55
CA ALA A 162 -14.02 -6.19 -21.63
C ALA A 162 -13.70 -7.69 -21.66
N ARG A 163 -12.47 -8.10 -21.33
CA ARG A 163 -12.09 -9.53 -21.21
C ARG A 163 -12.68 -10.17 -19.95
N LEU A 164 -12.70 -9.47 -18.82
CA LEU A 164 -13.18 -10.00 -17.54
C LEU A 164 -14.72 -10.05 -17.43
N ALA A 165 -15.44 -9.13 -18.09
CA ALA A 165 -16.90 -9.05 -18.06
C ALA A 165 -17.64 -10.37 -18.38
N PRO A 166 -17.34 -11.12 -19.47
CA PRO A 166 -18.00 -12.40 -19.73
C PRO A 166 -17.72 -13.46 -18.65
N LEU A 167 -16.49 -13.52 -18.12
CA LEU A 167 -16.11 -14.45 -17.04
C LEU A 167 -16.85 -14.12 -15.74
N LEU A 168 -17.02 -12.82 -15.44
CA LEU A 168 -17.81 -12.34 -14.31
C LEU A 168 -19.30 -12.63 -14.48
N ALA A 169 -19.84 -12.48 -15.70
CA ALA A 169 -21.23 -12.83 -16.01
C ALA A 169 -21.49 -14.33 -15.87
N GLU A 170 -20.58 -15.19 -16.34
CA GLU A 170 -20.66 -16.64 -16.13
C GLU A 170 -20.54 -16.98 -14.63
N ALA A 171 -19.60 -16.36 -13.91
CA ALA A 171 -19.45 -16.53 -12.47
C ALA A 171 -20.70 -16.08 -11.69
N LEU A 172 -21.42 -15.05 -12.14
CA LEU A 172 -22.67 -14.58 -11.53
C LEU A 172 -23.91 -15.37 -11.98
N SER A 173 -23.85 -16.11 -13.09
CA SER A 173 -24.97 -16.88 -13.62
C SER A 173 -25.36 -18.03 -12.68
N GLY A 174 -26.45 -17.83 -11.95
CA GLY A 174 -27.09 -18.86 -11.13
C GLY A 174 -28.04 -19.72 -11.95
N ALA A 175 -28.43 -20.89 -11.43
CA ALA A 175 -29.38 -21.78 -12.10
C ALA A 175 -30.76 -21.10 -12.26
N GLY A 176 -31.01 -20.53 -13.44
CA GLY A 176 -32.28 -19.88 -13.81
C GLY A 176 -32.37 -18.37 -13.54
N VAL A 177 -31.28 -17.71 -13.11
CA VAL A 177 -31.24 -16.24 -12.94
C VAL A 177 -30.25 -15.66 -13.95
N PRO A 178 -30.68 -14.77 -14.88
CA PRO A 178 -29.75 -14.13 -15.80
C PRO A 178 -28.74 -13.27 -15.02
N PRO A 179 -27.48 -13.17 -15.47
CA PRO A 179 -26.51 -12.29 -14.83
C PRO A 179 -26.97 -10.83 -14.90
N PRO A 180 -26.54 -9.98 -13.95
CA PRO A 180 -26.80 -8.54 -14.05
C PRO A 180 -26.15 -7.96 -15.32
N ALA A 181 -26.72 -6.87 -15.83
CA ALA A 181 -26.08 -6.09 -16.88
C ALA A 181 -24.76 -5.51 -16.34
N LEU A 182 -23.64 -5.94 -16.93
CA LEU A 182 -22.31 -5.46 -16.62
C LEU A 182 -21.92 -4.37 -17.61
N ASP A 183 -21.67 -3.16 -17.11
CA ASP A 183 -21.14 -2.06 -17.91
C ASP A 183 -19.61 -2.11 -17.90
N VAL A 184 -19.00 -2.24 -19.08
CA VAL A 184 -17.54 -2.34 -19.23
C VAL A 184 -16.83 -1.07 -18.75
N GLU A 185 -17.42 0.11 -18.93
CA GLU A 185 -16.80 1.37 -18.48
C GLU A 185 -16.81 1.47 -16.95
N GLU A 186 -17.90 1.03 -16.32
CA GLU A 186 -18.01 0.95 -14.85
C GLU A 186 -17.05 -0.11 -14.27
N LEU A 187 -16.92 -1.28 -14.90
CA LEU A 187 -15.92 -2.29 -14.49
C LEU A 187 -14.48 -1.78 -14.65
N ALA A 188 -14.16 -1.10 -15.75
CA ALA A 188 -12.84 -0.48 -15.95
C ALA A 188 -12.54 0.59 -14.89
N ALA A 189 -13.53 1.46 -14.61
CA ALA A 189 -13.43 2.47 -13.57
C ALA A 189 -13.27 1.85 -12.17
N LEU A 190 -13.89 0.70 -11.89
CA LEU A 190 -13.70 -0.03 -10.63
C LEU A 190 -12.28 -0.60 -10.50
N LEU A 191 -11.74 -1.23 -11.56
CA LEU A 191 -10.39 -1.83 -11.55
C LEU A 191 -9.30 -0.79 -11.26
N VAL A 192 -9.29 0.34 -11.98
CA VAL A 192 -8.30 1.41 -11.76
C VAL A 192 -8.46 2.05 -10.37
N LYS A 193 -9.68 2.10 -9.83
CA LYS A 193 -9.91 2.57 -8.45
C LYS A 193 -9.40 1.57 -7.41
N GLU A 194 -9.51 0.26 -7.63
CA GLU A 194 -8.84 -0.72 -6.76
C GLU A 194 -7.31 -0.53 -6.81
N GLN A 195 -6.73 -0.48 -8.00
CA GLN A 195 -5.28 -0.35 -8.18
C GLN A 195 -4.70 0.87 -7.46
N LEU A 196 -5.35 2.04 -7.60
CA LEU A 196 -4.85 3.30 -7.04
C LEU A 196 -5.15 3.53 -5.55
N ASN A 197 -6.17 2.86 -4.98
CA ASN A 197 -6.70 3.19 -3.66
C ASN A 197 -6.75 2.00 -2.69
N SER A 198 -6.40 0.78 -3.13
CA SER A 198 -6.37 -0.38 -2.27
C SER A 198 -5.16 -0.38 -1.35
N TYR A 199 -5.42 -0.68 -0.09
CA TYR A 199 -4.43 -0.85 0.95
C TYR A 199 -4.05 -2.31 1.04
N GLY A 200 -2.83 -2.62 0.58
CA GLY A 200 -2.24 -3.93 0.76
C GLY A 200 -2.17 -4.30 2.25
N VAL A 201 -2.53 -5.55 2.56
CA VAL A 201 -2.39 -6.15 3.87
C VAL A 201 -1.41 -7.30 3.72
N LEU A 202 -0.19 -7.11 4.22
CA LEU A 202 0.87 -8.11 4.11
C LEU A 202 0.64 -9.27 5.09
N ALA A 203 1.20 -10.44 4.75
CA ALA A 203 1.24 -11.58 5.65
C ALA A 203 2.06 -11.27 6.91
N SER A 204 1.68 -11.89 8.03
CA SER A 204 2.54 -11.91 9.21
C SER A 204 3.80 -12.76 8.95
N PRO A 205 4.96 -12.44 9.55
CA PRO A 205 6.17 -13.26 9.37
C PRO A 205 5.96 -14.74 9.72
N GLN A 206 5.09 -15.04 10.68
CA GLN A 206 4.73 -16.40 11.05
C GLN A 206 3.91 -17.13 9.95
N GLN A 207 3.00 -16.44 9.26
CA GLN A 207 2.29 -17.02 8.11
C GLN A 207 3.25 -17.27 6.94
N GLN A 208 4.15 -16.32 6.65
CA GLN A 208 5.14 -16.45 5.59
C GLN A 208 6.06 -17.67 5.83
N GLN A 209 6.59 -17.82 7.05
CA GLN A 209 7.38 -19.00 7.44
C GLN A 209 6.60 -20.32 7.32
N GLN A 210 5.31 -20.33 7.67
CA GLN A 210 4.46 -21.50 7.50
C GLN A 210 4.22 -21.84 6.02
N GLN A 211 4.07 -20.82 5.17
CA GLN A 211 3.89 -20.97 3.72
C GLN A 211 5.18 -21.50 3.07
N GLN A 212 6.34 -20.88 3.35
CA GLN A 212 7.66 -21.29 2.87
C GLN A 212 7.94 -22.75 3.25
N ALA A 213 7.67 -23.13 4.52
CA ALA A 213 7.82 -24.51 4.97
C ALA A 213 6.89 -25.50 4.24
N ALA A 214 5.65 -25.10 3.94
CA ALA A 214 4.70 -25.92 3.18
C ALA A 214 5.11 -26.06 1.71
N GLN A 215 5.59 -24.98 1.08
CA GLN A 215 6.12 -24.98 -0.29
C GLN A 215 7.38 -25.84 -0.40
N ALA A 216 8.32 -25.71 0.53
CA ALA A 216 9.52 -26.54 0.60
C ALA A 216 9.18 -28.03 0.77
N ALA A 217 8.18 -28.35 1.62
CA ALA A 217 7.69 -29.72 1.77
C ALA A 217 7.01 -30.26 0.50
N ALA A 218 6.26 -29.43 -0.23
CA ALA A 218 5.63 -29.81 -1.50
C ALA A 218 6.67 -30.02 -2.62
N ALA A 219 7.69 -29.16 -2.71
CA ALA A 219 8.81 -29.32 -3.63
C ALA A 219 9.61 -30.60 -3.33
N ALA A 220 9.90 -30.88 -2.06
CA ALA A 220 10.53 -32.13 -1.62
C ALA A 220 9.68 -33.38 -1.92
N ALA A 221 8.35 -33.23 -2.02
CA ALA A 221 7.42 -34.28 -2.44
C ALA A 221 7.28 -34.42 -3.98
N GLY A 222 8.04 -33.66 -4.78
CA GLY A 222 8.02 -33.72 -6.24
C GLY A 222 6.84 -33.01 -6.91
N ALA A 223 6.11 -32.16 -6.18
CA ALA A 223 5.12 -31.28 -6.80
C ALA A 223 5.82 -30.15 -7.57
N ARG A 224 5.36 -29.83 -8.79
CA ARG A 224 5.85 -28.66 -9.53
C ARG A 224 5.61 -27.39 -8.70
N LYS A 225 6.62 -26.50 -8.66
CA LYS A 225 6.51 -25.14 -8.11
C LYS A 225 5.31 -24.45 -8.81
N PRO A 226 4.29 -23.97 -8.10
CA PRO A 226 3.36 -23.01 -8.69
C PRO A 226 4.16 -21.74 -8.99
N GLU A 227 3.93 -21.13 -10.15
CA GLU A 227 4.53 -19.84 -10.49
C GLU A 227 4.15 -18.82 -9.42
N ALA A 228 5.16 -18.17 -8.84
CA ALA A 228 4.94 -17.20 -7.78
C ALA A 228 4.36 -15.93 -8.40
N SER A 229 3.12 -15.60 -8.05
CA SER A 229 2.54 -14.31 -8.38
C SER A 229 3.23 -13.22 -7.56
N THR A 230 4.13 -12.46 -8.19
CA THR A 230 4.56 -11.14 -7.75
C THR A 230 3.37 -10.18 -7.81
N SER A 231 2.46 -10.29 -6.84
CA SER A 231 1.30 -9.39 -6.67
C SER A 231 1.75 -8.06 -6.07
N GLY A 232 2.67 -7.41 -6.77
CA GLY A 232 3.39 -6.19 -6.43
C GLY A 232 4.09 -5.73 -7.71
N LYS A 233 3.40 -4.94 -8.53
CA LYS A 233 3.97 -4.41 -9.78
C LYS A 233 5.10 -3.45 -9.47
N ALA A 234 6.32 -3.86 -9.80
CA ALA A 234 7.25 -3.05 -10.56
C ALA A 234 7.32 -3.65 -11.99
N ALA A 235 7.57 -2.81 -12.99
CA ALA A 235 7.87 -3.25 -14.34
C ALA A 235 9.26 -2.73 -14.72
N GLY A 236 10.12 -3.57 -15.30
CA GLY A 236 11.43 -3.16 -15.81
C GLY A 236 12.53 -4.21 -15.59
N GLY A 237 13.40 -4.36 -16.58
CA GLY A 237 14.70 -5.02 -16.48
C GLY A 237 14.70 -6.55 -16.43
N GLU A 238 14.96 -7.21 -17.57
CA GLU A 238 15.56 -8.56 -17.57
C GLU A 238 17.09 -8.38 -17.56
N ASP A 239 17.67 -8.09 -16.39
CA ASP A 239 19.12 -8.15 -16.17
C ASP A 239 19.43 -9.33 -15.24
N GLU A 240 20.17 -10.32 -15.77
CA GLU A 240 20.61 -11.50 -15.01
C GLU A 240 21.85 -11.15 -14.17
N ASP A 241 21.67 -10.57 -12.98
CA ASP A 241 22.75 -10.41 -12.00
C ASP A 241 22.81 -11.57 -10.99
N GLU A 242 24.02 -12.06 -10.71
CA GLU A 242 24.25 -13.29 -9.94
C GLU A 242 24.50 -13.00 -8.46
N GLY A 243 23.45 -13.10 -7.63
CA GLY A 243 23.59 -13.61 -6.26
C GLY A 243 23.65 -12.60 -5.13
N GLU A 244 22.89 -11.50 -5.20
CA GLU A 244 22.48 -10.79 -3.98
C GLU A 244 21.40 -11.59 -3.20
N ASP A 245 21.38 -11.47 -1.88
CA ASP A 245 20.37 -12.11 -1.02
C ASP A 245 19.01 -11.39 -1.22
N GLU A 246 18.23 -11.81 -2.23
CA GLU A 246 16.86 -11.33 -2.46
C GLU A 246 16.01 -11.45 -1.18
N GLU A 247 15.75 -10.33 -0.49
CA GLU A 247 14.88 -10.30 0.70
C GLU A 247 13.41 -10.61 0.28
N GLU A 248 13.05 -11.89 0.23
CA GLU A 248 11.78 -12.40 -0.32
C GLU A 248 10.55 -11.61 0.16
N GLU A 249 9.93 -10.88 -0.77
CA GLU A 249 8.88 -9.90 -0.46
C GLU A 249 7.70 -10.57 0.27
N ARG A 250 7.20 -9.90 1.32
CA ARG A 250 6.17 -10.49 2.19
C ARG A 250 4.83 -10.60 1.47
N MET A 251 4.43 -11.83 1.13
CA MET A 251 3.18 -12.16 0.45
C MET A 251 1.96 -11.31 0.87
N LEU A 252 1.17 -10.92 -0.12
CA LEU A 252 -0.09 -10.22 0.10
C LEU A 252 -1.14 -11.17 0.72
N ARG A 253 -1.59 -10.86 1.94
CA ARG A 253 -2.69 -11.57 2.63
C ARG A 253 -4.06 -11.16 2.11
N GLY A 254 -4.20 -9.90 1.70
CA GLY A 254 -5.43 -9.36 1.17
C GLY A 254 -5.35 -7.86 0.91
N SER A 255 -6.45 -7.30 0.44
CA SER A 255 -6.60 -5.87 0.17
C SER A 255 -7.80 -5.31 0.93
N ALA A 256 -7.75 -4.01 1.20
CA ALA A 256 -8.84 -3.27 1.80
C ALA A 256 -8.97 -1.90 1.13
N ILE A 257 -10.19 -1.40 0.95
CA ILE A 257 -10.42 -0.04 0.43
C ILE A 257 -11.06 0.80 1.54
N TYR A 258 -10.54 2.01 1.76
CA TYR A 258 -10.91 2.91 2.85
C TYR A 258 -11.09 4.31 2.29
N ALA A 259 -12.33 4.79 2.17
CA ALA A 259 -12.64 5.96 1.34
C ALA A 259 -12.09 7.28 1.90
N GLN A 260 -12.04 7.45 3.23
CA GLN A 260 -11.46 8.62 3.87
C GLN A 260 -9.93 8.51 3.95
N ALA A 261 -9.39 7.31 4.20
CA ALA A 261 -7.94 7.11 4.21
C ALA A 261 -7.32 7.34 2.82
N SER A 262 -8.01 7.02 1.73
CA SER A 262 -7.58 7.35 0.35
C SER A 262 -7.55 8.86 0.04
N LEU A 263 -7.86 9.74 0.99
CA LEU A 263 -7.63 11.19 0.92
C LEU A 263 -6.30 11.63 1.57
N ILE A 264 -5.58 10.71 2.22
CA ILE A 264 -4.26 10.96 2.83
C ILE A 264 -3.21 10.79 1.73
N ASN A 265 -2.66 11.90 1.24
CA ASN A 265 -1.73 11.93 0.11
C ASN A 265 -0.35 11.34 0.43
N HIS A 266 0.43 11.12 -0.63
CA HIS A 266 1.81 10.68 -0.53
C HIS A 266 2.77 11.81 -0.17
N GLU A 267 3.60 11.60 0.86
CA GLU A 267 4.93 12.21 0.96
C GLU A 267 5.97 11.18 1.43
N CYS A 268 7.23 11.33 1.00
CA CYS A 268 8.33 10.45 1.42
C CYS A 268 8.84 10.74 2.86
N LEU A 269 8.18 11.67 3.58
CA LEU A 269 8.33 11.95 5.01
C LEU A 269 6.95 11.95 5.69
N PRO A 270 6.36 10.77 5.91
CA PRO A 270 4.99 10.66 6.39
C PRO A 270 4.85 11.16 7.82
N ASN A 271 3.83 12.00 8.04
CA ASN A 271 3.51 12.54 9.36
C ASN A 271 2.41 11.74 10.09
N VAL A 272 1.81 10.76 9.41
CA VAL A 272 0.92 9.74 9.98
C VAL A 272 1.39 8.33 9.63
N ALA A 273 1.18 7.38 10.54
CA ALA A 273 1.46 5.96 10.35
C ALA A 273 0.16 5.13 10.42
N ARG A 274 -0.07 4.31 9.38
CA ARG A 274 -1.17 3.33 9.30
C ARG A 274 -0.88 2.11 10.17
N TYR A 275 -1.82 1.70 11.01
CA TYR A 275 -1.81 0.46 11.79
C TYR A 275 -3.04 -0.39 11.46
N ASP A 276 -2.84 -1.70 11.31
CA ASP A 276 -3.90 -2.70 11.16
C ASP A 276 -3.90 -3.66 12.35
N TYR A 277 -5.08 -4.16 12.75
CA TYR A 277 -5.26 -5.00 13.95
C TYR A 277 -5.93 -6.35 13.65
N PHE A 278 -5.88 -6.82 12.41
CA PHE A 278 -6.61 -8.02 11.97
C PHE A 278 -6.38 -9.24 12.88
N ASP A 279 -5.13 -9.42 13.35
CA ASP A 279 -4.67 -10.53 14.17
C ASP A 279 -4.72 -10.27 15.69
N CYS A 280 -5.23 -9.11 16.14
CA CYS A 280 -5.24 -8.73 17.55
C CYS A 280 -5.85 -9.82 18.45
N PRO A 281 -5.34 -10.05 19.67
CA PRO A 281 -5.90 -11.04 20.59
C PRO A 281 -7.37 -10.74 20.92
N ARG A 282 -8.23 -11.75 20.82
CA ARG A 282 -9.68 -11.65 21.09
C ARG A 282 -10.02 -12.46 22.35
N PRO A 283 -11.10 -12.11 23.10
CA PRO A 283 -11.48 -12.84 24.31
C PRO A 283 -11.73 -14.35 24.11
N HIS A 284 -12.10 -14.77 22.90
CA HIS A 284 -12.31 -16.18 22.54
C HIS A 284 -11.03 -16.93 22.13
N ASP A 285 -9.89 -16.24 21.99
CA ASP A 285 -8.60 -16.84 21.67
C ASP A 285 -7.87 -17.39 22.90
N ALA A 286 -8.32 -17.00 24.10
CA ALA A 286 -7.79 -17.56 25.33
C ALA A 286 -8.05 -19.07 25.34
N PRO A 287 -7.02 -19.92 25.53
CA PRO A 287 -7.24 -21.34 25.70
C PRO A 287 -8.20 -21.55 26.87
N ALA A 288 -9.19 -22.43 26.68
CA ALA A 288 -10.10 -22.79 27.76
C ALA A 288 -9.27 -23.13 29.01
N PRO A 289 -9.61 -22.59 30.20
CA PRO A 289 -8.83 -22.83 31.40
C PRO A 289 -8.71 -24.34 31.57
N ALA A 290 -7.47 -24.83 31.70
CA ALA A 290 -7.20 -26.25 31.91
C ALA A 290 -8.10 -26.73 33.06
N GLY A 291 -8.90 -27.77 32.79
CA GLY A 291 -9.95 -28.22 33.71
C GLY A 291 -9.41 -28.44 35.12
N PRO A 292 -10.24 -28.24 36.16
CA PRO A 292 -9.77 -28.06 37.52
C PRO A 292 -8.89 -29.23 37.98
N ALA A 293 -7.59 -28.98 38.08
CA ALA A 293 -6.68 -29.85 38.81
C ALA A 293 -7.17 -29.86 40.28
N SER A 294 -7.60 -31.03 40.76
CA SER A 294 -8.11 -31.19 42.12
C SER A 294 -6.98 -31.00 43.14
N GLY A 295 -6.82 -29.77 43.64
CA GLY A 295 -5.83 -29.39 44.63
C GLY A 295 -6.21 -28.09 45.33
N ALA A 296 -6.71 -28.17 46.56
CA ALA A 296 -7.11 -27.00 47.34
C ALA A 296 -5.89 -26.35 48.03
N ALA A 297 -5.72 -25.02 47.87
CA ALA A 297 -5.08 -24.16 48.88
C ALA A 297 -5.31 -22.65 48.60
N SER A 298 -6.01 -21.99 49.53
CA SER A 298 -5.87 -20.58 49.98
C SER A 298 -5.23 -19.51 49.08
N ALA A 299 -5.98 -18.42 48.83
CA ALA A 299 -5.44 -17.10 48.48
C ALA A 299 -4.67 -16.45 49.65
N PRO A 300 -3.81 -15.45 49.38
CA PRO A 300 -4.22 -14.08 49.76
C PRO A 300 -3.76 -12.93 48.83
N ALA A 301 -4.50 -11.82 48.97
CA ALA A 301 -4.10 -10.41 48.89
C ALA A 301 -3.30 -9.83 47.69
N VAL A 302 -3.95 -8.83 47.07
CA VAL A 302 -3.43 -7.66 46.34
C VAL A 302 -1.98 -7.24 46.63
N GLY A 303 -1.23 -6.97 45.55
CA GLY A 303 0.01 -6.18 45.55
C GLY A 303 0.24 -5.55 44.18
N ALA A 304 0.44 -4.24 44.13
CA ALA A 304 0.83 -3.54 42.90
C ALA A 304 2.34 -3.74 42.66
N GLY A 305 2.73 -4.11 41.43
CA GLY A 305 4.13 -4.41 41.11
C GLY A 305 4.41 -4.45 39.62
N THR A 306 5.27 -3.52 39.20
CA THR A 306 6.12 -3.52 37.99
C THR A 306 6.32 -4.88 37.30
N VAL A 307 6.09 -4.93 35.98
CA VAL A 307 6.71 -5.95 35.10
C VAL A 307 7.92 -5.35 34.40
N ALA A 308 9.10 -5.88 34.70
CA ALA A 308 10.34 -5.57 34.02
C ALA A 308 10.95 -6.86 33.46
N GLY A 309 11.36 -6.82 32.19
CA GLY A 309 12.44 -7.63 31.63
C GLY A 309 12.31 -9.16 31.59
N GLY A 310 12.14 -9.69 30.38
CA GLY A 310 12.91 -10.88 29.98
C GLY A 310 12.14 -12.18 29.73
N ALA A 311 11.69 -12.38 28.49
CA ALA A 311 11.71 -13.68 27.83
C ALA A 311 11.69 -13.48 26.30
N LEU A 312 12.77 -13.85 25.62
CA LEU A 312 12.82 -13.85 24.15
C LEU A 312 12.05 -15.07 23.62
N GLY A 313 10.84 -14.83 23.12
CA GLY A 313 10.06 -15.81 22.35
C GLY A 313 9.53 -15.14 21.10
N GLY A 314 9.98 -15.60 19.92
CA GLY A 314 9.71 -14.98 18.63
C GLY A 314 8.28 -15.18 18.10
N GLY A 315 7.28 -14.71 18.83
CA GLY A 315 5.94 -14.48 18.29
C GLY A 315 5.84 -13.06 17.76
N ALA A 316 5.24 -12.87 16.58
CA ALA A 316 4.81 -11.53 16.16
C ALA A 316 3.81 -11.01 17.20
N SER A 317 4.16 -9.94 17.92
CA SER A 317 3.33 -9.41 19.00
C SER A 317 2.09 -8.74 18.43
N ALA A 318 1.02 -9.53 18.25
CA ALA A 318 -0.26 -9.05 17.75
C ALA A 318 -0.75 -7.91 18.65
N LEU A 319 -0.75 -6.69 18.10
CA LEU A 319 -1.05 -5.48 18.87
C LEU A 319 -2.48 -5.56 19.43
N PRO A 320 -2.70 -5.20 20.71
CA PRO A 320 -4.04 -5.12 21.26
C PRO A 320 -4.84 -4.03 20.54
N LEU A 321 -6.13 -4.26 20.32
CA LEU A 321 -6.99 -3.26 19.69
C LEU A 321 -7.08 -1.99 20.58
N PRO A 322 -6.78 -0.79 20.07
CA PRO A 322 -6.81 0.43 20.88
C PRO A 322 -8.22 0.75 21.40
N ALA A 323 -8.28 1.37 22.57
CA ALA A 323 -9.55 1.80 23.15
C ALA A 323 -10.28 2.79 22.21
N GLY A 324 -11.57 2.54 21.97
CA GLY A 324 -12.41 3.34 21.06
C GLY A 324 -12.40 2.89 19.59
N VAL A 325 -11.49 1.99 19.18
CA VAL A 325 -11.54 1.41 17.82
C VAL A 325 -12.63 0.33 17.75
N PRO A 326 -13.63 0.41 16.84
CA PRO A 326 -14.81 -0.46 16.92
C PRO A 326 -14.58 -1.94 16.57
N GLY A 327 -13.47 -2.28 15.88
CA GLY A 327 -13.15 -3.67 15.57
C GLY A 327 -11.87 -3.84 14.76
N SER A 328 -11.33 -5.06 14.76
CA SER A 328 -10.02 -5.43 14.18
C SER A 328 -9.83 -5.16 12.68
N THR A 329 -10.91 -4.92 11.94
CA THR A 329 -10.87 -4.62 10.50
C THR A 329 -10.74 -3.14 10.18
N HIS A 330 -10.84 -2.25 11.18
CA HIS A 330 -10.68 -0.83 10.96
C HIS A 330 -9.20 -0.49 10.74
N VAL A 331 -8.92 0.34 9.74
CA VAL A 331 -7.62 1.00 9.63
C VAL A 331 -7.54 2.10 10.67
N VAL A 332 -6.36 2.29 11.26
CA VAL A 332 -6.09 3.34 12.26
C VAL A 332 -4.86 4.11 11.83
N PHE A 333 -4.98 5.43 11.72
CA PHE A 333 -3.82 6.31 11.51
C PHE A 333 -3.46 7.00 12.83
N ARG A 334 -2.19 6.93 13.22
CA ARG A 334 -1.64 7.68 14.35
C ARG A 334 -0.70 8.77 13.85
N ALA A 335 -0.72 9.95 14.47
CA ALA A 335 0.27 10.99 14.19
C ALA A 335 1.68 10.55 14.65
N VAL A 336 2.69 10.73 13.79
CA VAL A 336 4.09 10.37 14.07
C VAL A 336 4.72 11.35 15.06
N HIS A 337 4.41 12.63 14.90
CA HIS A 337 4.80 13.74 15.78
C HIS A 337 3.61 14.68 15.99
N ASP A 338 3.78 15.77 16.75
CA ASP A 338 2.74 16.80 16.87
C ASP A 338 2.46 17.44 15.51
N LEU A 339 1.17 17.60 15.17
CA LEU A 339 0.70 18.22 13.92
C LEU A 339 -0.09 19.48 14.28
N PRO A 340 0.41 20.70 13.98
CA PRO A 340 -0.34 21.95 14.15
C PRO A 340 -1.70 21.93 13.42
N SER A 341 -2.56 22.93 13.71
CA SER A 341 -3.80 23.13 12.94
C SER A 341 -3.47 23.58 11.51
N GLY A 342 -4.14 22.99 10.52
CA GLY A 342 -3.95 23.25 9.09
C GLY A 342 -2.89 22.40 8.39
N THR A 343 -2.15 21.56 9.12
CA THR A 343 -1.16 20.62 8.58
C THR A 343 -1.85 19.57 7.70
N GLU A 344 -1.34 19.33 6.48
CA GLU A 344 -1.77 18.23 5.61
C GLU A 344 -1.34 16.89 6.23
N LEU A 345 -2.22 15.89 6.25
CA LEU A 345 -1.89 14.52 6.60
C LEU A 345 -1.26 13.84 5.40
N ALA A 346 -0.05 13.29 5.60
CA ALA A 346 0.69 12.59 4.56
C ALA A 346 1.18 11.23 5.06
N GLN A 347 1.04 10.21 4.21
CA GLN A 347 1.56 8.86 4.39
C GLN A 347 2.56 8.52 3.27
N SER A 348 3.31 7.43 3.39
CA SER A 348 4.11 6.93 2.27
C SER A 348 3.33 5.86 1.52
N TYR A 349 3.17 6.01 0.21
CA TYR A 349 2.59 4.96 -0.65
C TYR A 349 3.65 3.90 -1.01
N VAL A 350 4.91 4.34 -1.06
CA VAL A 350 6.09 3.53 -1.37
C VAL A 350 6.89 3.22 -0.10
N PRO A 351 7.70 2.14 -0.07
CA PRO A 351 8.62 1.89 1.03
C PRO A 351 9.59 3.06 1.27
N LEU A 352 9.81 3.42 2.54
CA LEU A 352 10.63 4.59 2.89
C LEU A 352 12.14 4.39 2.65
N HIS A 353 12.59 3.13 2.56
CA HIS A 353 14.00 2.80 2.37
C HIS A 353 14.47 2.89 0.92
N TRP A 354 13.53 2.89 -0.04
CA TRP A 354 13.82 3.02 -1.47
C TRP A 354 14.55 4.33 -1.79
N GLY A 355 15.44 4.27 -2.79
CA GLY A 355 16.18 5.38 -3.35
C GLY A 355 15.28 6.42 -4.03
N LEU A 356 15.82 7.59 -4.36
CA LEU A 356 15.03 8.66 -4.97
C LEU A 356 14.38 8.21 -6.28
N LEU A 357 15.16 7.57 -7.15
CA LEU A 357 14.76 7.10 -8.47
C LEU A 357 13.57 6.13 -8.38
N GLU A 358 13.72 5.04 -7.64
CA GLU A 358 12.67 4.02 -7.41
C GLU A 358 11.35 4.63 -6.93
N ARG A 359 11.42 5.56 -5.97
CA ARG A 359 10.22 6.23 -5.43
C ARG A 359 9.57 7.13 -6.47
N GLN A 360 10.33 7.83 -7.31
CA GLN A 360 9.77 8.67 -8.37
C GLN A 360 9.15 7.84 -9.50
N LEU A 361 9.83 6.76 -9.94
CA LEU A 361 9.30 5.81 -10.93
C LEU A 361 7.95 5.26 -10.46
N GLN A 362 7.88 4.70 -9.25
CA GLN A 362 6.63 4.16 -8.72
C GLN A 362 5.52 5.23 -8.56
N CYS A 363 5.86 6.45 -8.18
CA CYS A 363 4.88 7.55 -8.13
C CYS A 363 4.33 7.92 -9.53
N ARG A 364 5.20 7.96 -10.54
CA ARG A 364 4.84 8.27 -11.93
C ARG A 364 4.04 7.15 -12.58
N GLU A 365 4.57 5.94 -12.60
CA GLU A 365 3.99 4.80 -13.32
C GLU A 365 2.70 4.27 -12.69
N VAL A 366 2.67 4.11 -11.36
CA VAL A 366 1.52 3.50 -10.67
C VAL A 366 0.49 4.55 -10.29
N TYR A 367 0.91 5.73 -9.83
CA TYR A 367 0.01 6.74 -9.28
C TYR A 367 -0.19 8.00 -10.16
N GLY A 368 0.56 8.14 -11.25
CA GLY A 368 0.40 9.23 -12.21
C GLY A 368 0.89 10.61 -11.73
N PHE A 369 1.85 10.68 -10.79
CA PHE A 369 2.39 11.97 -10.32
C PHE A 369 3.90 11.91 -10.01
N ALA A 370 4.60 13.04 -10.15
CA ALA A 370 5.97 13.21 -9.64
C ALA A 370 5.94 13.78 -8.21
N CYS A 371 6.71 13.21 -7.28
CA CYS A 371 6.69 13.62 -5.88
C CYS A 371 7.61 14.83 -5.63
N THR A 372 7.04 16.00 -5.36
CA THR A 372 7.78 17.24 -5.02
C THR A 372 8.02 17.43 -3.52
N CYS A 373 7.88 16.40 -2.69
CA CYS A 373 8.00 16.55 -1.23
C CYS A 373 9.43 17.00 -0.80
N PRO A 374 9.59 17.62 0.39
CA PRO A 374 10.87 18.18 0.81
C PRO A 374 12.04 17.19 0.84
N ARG A 375 11.79 15.89 1.11
CA ARG A 375 12.81 14.83 1.00
C ARG A 375 13.28 14.63 -0.43
N CYS A 376 12.37 14.54 -1.40
CA CYS A 376 12.74 14.36 -2.80
C CYS A 376 13.51 15.57 -3.33
N GLN A 377 13.12 16.79 -2.92
CA GLN A 377 13.88 18.00 -3.23
C GLN A 377 15.30 17.93 -2.66
N THR A 378 15.46 17.58 -1.38
CA THR A 378 16.79 17.44 -0.74
C THR A 378 17.66 16.36 -1.38
N GLU A 379 17.11 15.16 -1.61
CA GLU A 379 17.85 14.04 -2.22
C GLU A 379 18.24 14.34 -3.67
N SER A 380 17.42 15.07 -4.45
CA SER A 380 17.76 15.47 -5.82
C SER A 380 18.88 16.52 -5.94
N GLN A 381 19.40 17.00 -4.81
CA GLN A 381 20.56 17.89 -4.74
C GLN A 381 21.82 17.17 -4.23
N TRP A 382 21.73 15.88 -3.90
CA TRP A 382 22.89 15.07 -3.58
C TRP A 382 23.58 14.72 -4.89
N SER A 383 24.88 14.97 -4.98
CA SER A 383 25.69 14.55 -6.13
C SER A 383 25.77 13.02 -6.17
N ASP A 384 25.76 12.44 -7.36
CA ASP A 384 25.81 10.98 -7.60
C ASP A 384 27.13 10.28 -7.13
N ASP A 385 28.02 11.03 -6.48
CA ASP A 385 29.36 10.68 -5.99
C ASP A 385 29.39 9.67 -4.81
N GLU A 386 28.23 9.20 -4.33
CA GLU A 386 28.11 8.03 -3.44
C GLU A 386 27.17 6.92 -4.00
N GLY A 387 26.85 6.95 -5.30
CA GLY A 387 26.02 5.96 -5.99
C GLY A 387 26.77 5.03 -6.96
N SER A 388 28.04 5.29 -7.27
CA SER A 388 28.88 4.44 -8.14
C SER A 388 30.05 3.86 -7.35
N ASP A 389 29.93 2.60 -6.91
CA ASP A 389 31.06 1.84 -6.38
C ASP A 389 31.76 1.09 -7.53
N GLY A 390 32.87 1.66 -8.02
CA GLY A 390 33.93 0.86 -8.63
C GLY A 390 33.75 0.36 -10.07
N GLY A 391 33.25 1.19 -10.98
CA GLY A 391 33.61 1.07 -12.40
C GLY A 391 34.92 1.83 -12.67
N ASP A 392 36.04 1.12 -12.82
CA ASP A 392 37.33 1.74 -13.18
C ASP A 392 37.26 2.33 -14.61
N ASP A 393 37.80 3.54 -14.79
CA ASP A 393 37.94 4.19 -16.11
C ASP A 393 38.97 3.44 -16.98
N ASP A 394 38.51 2.59 -17.91
CA ASP A 394 39.31 2.15 -19.06
C ASP A 394 38.86 2.90 -20.33
N ASP A 395 39.61 3.96 -20.60
CA ASP A 395 39.68 4.71 -21.87
C ASP A 395 40.23 3.80 -22.99
N ASP A 396 39.37 3.45 -23.95
CA ASP A 396 39.78 2.95 -25.27
C ASP A 396 38.72 3.35 -26.30
N GLY A 397 39.04 4.32 -27.15
CA GLY A 397 38.18 4.74 -28.27
C GLY A 397 38.50 3.99 -29.55
N ASP A 398 37.53 3.91 -30.47
CA ASP A 398 37.82 3.90 -31.91
C ASP A 398 36.65 4.55 -32.68
N ASP A 399 36.98 5.14 -33.82
CA ASP A 399 36.02 5.78 -34.75
C ASP A 399 35.29 4.71 -35.59
N ASP A 400 34.10 5.03 -36.14
CA ASP A 400 33.87 4.93 -37.59
C ASP A 400 32.45 5.40 -38.03
N ASP A 401 32.48 6.16 -39.13
CA ASP A 401 31.37 6.78 -39.86
C ASP A 401 30.22 5.86 -40.33
N VAL A 402 28.99 6.40 -40.38
CA VAL A 402 28.16 6.31 -41.62
C VAL A 402 27.24 7.54 -41.78
N GLU A 403 26.91 7.86 -43.05
CA GLU A 403 26.55 9.20 -43.54
C GLU A 403 25.05 9.60 -43.51
N GLU A 404 24.79 10.92 -43.57
CA GLU A 404 23.50 11.50 -44.00
C GLU A 404 23.24 11.29 -45.52
N GLU A 405 21.98 11.19 -45.94
CA GLU A 405 21.56 11.64 -47.28
C GLU A 405 20.13 12.20 -47.29
N GLY A 406 19.95 13.35 -47.95
CA GLY A 406 18.78 14.22 -47.86
C GLY A 406 17.60 13.91 -48.82
N GLY A 407 16.54 14.74 -48.75
CA GLY A 407 15.42 14.66 -49.71
C GLY A 407 14.31 15.72 -49.54
N SER A 408 13.97 16.46 -50.60
CA SER A 408 12.96 17.55 -50.60
C SER A 408 12.39 17.78 -52.02
N ALA A 409 11.33 18.56 -52.31
CA ALA A 409 10.43 19.44 -51.54
C ALA A 409 9.08 19.60 -52.31
N GLY A 410 8.07 20.32 -51.79
CA GLY A 410 7.02 20.88 -52.67
C GLY A 410 5.60 21.23 -52.16
N VAL A 411 5.42 22.45 -51.63
CA VAL A 411 4.35 23.46 -51.88
C VAL A 411 2.93 23.05 -52.38
N GLY A 412 1.84 23.55 -51.75
CA GLY A 412 0.48 23.62 -52.33
C GLY A 412 -0.60 24.33 -51.47
N VAL A 413 -1.45 25.20 -52.05
CA VAL A 413 -2.21 26.31 -51.40
C VAL A 413 -3.54 26.56 -52.15
N ALA A 414 -4.73 26.93 -51.61
CA ALA A 414 -5.34 27.03 -50.25
C ALA A 414 -6.89 27.18 -50.37
N GLY A 415 -7.67 27.27 -49.27
CA GLY A 415 -9.13 27.55 -49.29
C GLY A 415 -9.75 27.85 -47.90
N MET A 416 -10.74 28.76 -47.83
CA MET A 416 -11.36 29.32 -46.61
C MET A 416 -12.79 28.79 -46.35
N GLU A 417 -13.25 28.76 -45.09
CA GLU A 417 -14.45 29.47 -44.55
C GLU A 417 -14.81 29.00 -43.10
N GLU A 418 -15.79 29.65 -42.46
CA GLU A 418 -15.78 29.97 -41.01
C GLU A 418 -16.73 29.15 -40.08
N ASP A 419 -16.33 29.07 -38.81
CA ASP A 419 -17.10 29.02 -37.55
C ASP A 419 -18.47 28.30 -37.43
N SER A 420 -18.51 27.20 -36.65
CA SER A 420 -19.19 27.16 -35.33
C SER A 420 -19.10 25.79 -34.63
N ASP A 421 -18.54 25.75 -33.42
CA ASP A 421 -18.94 24.91 -32.25
C ASP A 421 -17.78 24.77 -31.23
N SER A 422 -17.59 25.80 -30.41
CA SER A 422 -16.48 25.94 -29.44
C SER A 422 -16.56 25.04 -28.19
N ALA A 423 -17.42 24.01 -28.19
CA ALA A 423 -17.47 22.98 -27.15
C ALA A 423 -16.80 21.66 -27.59
N ALA A 424 -16.82 21.33 -28.88
CA ALA A 424 -16.22 20.10 -29.40
C ALA A 424 -14.69 20.19 -29.49
N ALA A 425 -14.16 21.36 -29.84
CA ALA A 425 -12.71 21.58 -29.98
C ALA A 425 -11.96 21.45 -28.64
N ALA A 426 -12.54 21.89 -27.52
CA ALA A 426 -11.93 21.75 -26.19
C ALA A 426 -11.92 20.28 -25.72
N ALA A 427 -12.98 19.52 -26.02
CA ALA A 427 -13.02 18.09 -25.75
C ALA A 427 -12.07 17.30 -26.65
N ALA A 428 -11.95 17.66 -27.93
CA ALA A 428 -11.03 17.05 -28.88
C ALA A 428 -9.56 17.38 -28.55
N ALA A 429 -9.24 18.60 -28.11
CA ALA A 429 -7.90 18.96 -27.66
C ALA A 429 -7.52 18.25 -26.36
N ALA A 430 -8.45 18.13 -25.40
CA ALA A 430 -8.24 17.35 -24.19
C ALA A 430 -8.12 15.84 -24.47
N ALA A 431 -8.88 15.31 -25.43
CA ALA A 431 -8.79 13.92 -25.87
C ALA A 431 -7.51 13.66 -26.69
N ALA A 432 -7.02 14.60 -27.48
CA ALA A 432 -5.75 14.51 -28.18
C ALA A 432 -4.57 14.56 -27.20
N ALA A 433 -4.61 15.44 -26.21
CA ALA A 433 -3.62 15.47 -25.12
C ALA A 433 -3.64 14.19 -24.28
N ALA A 434 -4.82 13.62 -24.00
CA ALA A 434 -4.97 12.36 -23.27
C ALA A 434 -4.69 11.10 -24.12
N ALA A 435 -4.76 11.20 -25.45
CA ALA A 435 -4.38 10.12 -26.37
C ALA A 435 -2.88 10.11 -26.66
N ALA A 436 -2.24 11.29 -26.75
CA ALA A 436 -0.79 11.41 -26.83
C ALA A 436 -0.10 10.76 -25.61
N THR A 437 -0.65 10.92 -24.41
CA THR A 437 -0.13 10.28 -23.18
C THR A 437 -0.55 8.81 -22.99
N ALA A 438 -1.17 8.16 -23.99
CA ALA A 438 -1.71 6.81 -23.86
C ALA A 438 -1.51 5.91 -25.10
N ALA A 439 -0.86 6.42 -26.15
CA ALA A 439 -0.58 5.70 -27.39
C ALA A 439 0.88 5.24 -27.48
N ASP A 440 1.81 5.97 -26.88
CA ASP A 440 3.21 5.60 -26.83
C ASP A 440 3.55 5.00 -25.46
N GLY A 441 4.18 3.82 -25.50
CA GLY A 441 5.11 3.42 -24.46
C GLY A 441 6.40 4.21 -24.66
N GLU A 442 6.34 5.53 -24.48
CA GLU A 442 7.53 6.37 -24.39
C GLU A 442 8.38 5.80 -23.26
N GLN A 443 9.55 5.25 -23.62
CA GLN A 443 10.60 5.02 -22.64
C GLN A 443 10.83 6.36 -21.95
N MET A 444 10.55 6.42 -20.65
CA MET A 444 10.64 7.69 -19.91
C MET A 444 12.06 8.22 -20.06
N ASP A 445 12.17 9.46 -20.55
CA ASP A 445 13.44 10.17 -20.68
C ASP A 445 14.14 10.16 -19.32
N MET A 446 15.24 9.42 -19.22
CA MET A 446 16.00 9.33 -17.98
C MET A 446 16.54 10.71 -17.57
N ASP A 447 16.83 11.58 -18.53
CA ASP A 447 17.21 12.97 -18.26
C ASP A 447 16.05 13.80 -17.72
N GLU A 448 14.78 13.40 -17.87
CA GLU A 448 13.66 14.03 -17.17
C GLU A 448 13.53 13.54 -15.73
N ILE A 449 13.76 12.25 -15.48
CA ILE A 449 13.66 11.67 -14.14
C ILE A 449 14.79 12.16 -13.22
N LEU A 450 15.99 12.35 -13.77
CA LEU A 450 17.18 12.85 -13.07
C LEU A 450 17.21 14.38 -12.89
N ARG A 451 16.25 15.14 -13.43
CA ARG A 451 16.21 16.61 -13.25
C ARG A 451 16.03 17.00 -11.78
N PRO A 452 16.74 18.03 -11.28
CA PRO A 452 16.58 18.54 -9.92
C PRO A 452 15.12 18.85 -9.57
N ILE A 453 14.63 18.25 -8.49
CA ILE A 453 13.24 18.34 -8.08
C ILE A 453 13.03 19.66 -7.35
N THR A 454 12.21 20.53 -7.92
CA THR A 454 11.89 21.84 -7.34
C THR A 454 10.43 21.91 -6.92
N ALA A 455 10.17 22.33 -5.68
CA ALA A 455 8.84 22.73 -5.25
C ALA A 455 8.37 23.94 -6.07
N PRO A 456 7.15 23.93 -6.64
CA PRO A 456 6.59 25.11 -7.27
C PRO A 456 6.26 26.20 -6.23
N PRO A 457 6.09 27.47 -6.64
CA PRO A 457 5.90 28.59 -5.72
C PRO A 457 4.77 28.36 -4.71
N GLY A 458 5.11 28.43 -3.42
CA GLY A 458 4.16 28.27 -2.30
C GLY A 458 4.15 26.89 -1.64
N GLU A 459 4.87 25.89 -2.16
CA GLU A 459 5.18 24.64 -1.42
C GLU A 459 6.42 24.80 -0.54
N GLU A 460 6.60 23.90 0.43
CA GLU A 460 7.80 23.85 1.28
C GLU A 460 9.03 23.43 0.46
N GLY A 461 10.16 24.11 0.68
CA GLY A 461 11.43 23.83 0.00
C GLY A 461 12.17 22.61 0.55
N PRO A 462 13.42 22.36 0.11
CA PRO A 462 14.25 21.28 0.62
C PRO A 462 14.54 21.44 2.12
N LEU A 463 14.66 20.31 2.81
CA LEU A 463 15.07 20.22 4.22
C LEU A 463 16.60 20.11 4.34
N GLU A 464 17.12 20.47 5.51
CA GLU A 464 18.51 20.16 5.87
C GLU A 464 18.74 18.63 5.91
N SER A 465 19.78 18.13 5.22
CA SER A 465 20.07 16.69 5.15
C SER A 465 20.21 16.03 6.52
N ASN A 466 20.74 16.74 7.53
CA ASN A 466 20.83 16.25 8.90
C ASN A 466 19.45 16.02 9.54
N TYR A 467 18.49 16.89 9.28
CA TYR A 467 17.11 16.72 9.79
C TYR A 467 16.43 15.53 9.10
N LEU A 468 16.57 15.43 7.77
CA LEU A 468 16.07 14.30 6.97
C LEU A 468 16.62 12.95 7.50
N HIS A 469 17.94 12.85 7.67
CA HIS A 469 18.58 11.63 8.18
C HIS A 469 18.11 11.27 9.60
N LEU A 470 18.03 12.25 10.51
CA LEU A 470 17.52 12.04 11.87
C LEU A 470 16.03 11.64 11.90
N PHE A 471 15.21 12.17 11.00
CA PHE A 471 13.80 11.80 10.87
C PHE A 471 13.67 10.33 10.48
N LEU A 472 14.36 9.91 9.42
CA LEU A 472 14.33 8.52 8.94
C LEU A 472 14.84 7.56 10.01
N LEU A 473 16.01 7.84 10.63
CA LEU A 473 16.54 7.04 11.73
C LEU A 473 15.58 6.93 12.93
N LYS A 474 14.82 7.99 13.26
CA LYS A 474 13.90 8.03 14.42
C LYS A 474 12.57 7.33 14.14
N TYR A 475 12.00 7.50 12.96
CA TYR A 475 10.63 7.06 12.65
C TYR A 475 10.54 5.87 11.70
N MET A 476 11.64 5.35 11.15
CA MET A 476 11.68 4.02 10.53
C MET A 476 12.05 2.94 11.55
N CYS A 477 11.54 1.73 11.35
CA CYS A 477 11.88 0.57 12.18
C CYS A 477 13.33 0.14 11.94
N PRO A 478 14.17 0.00 13.00
CA PRO A 478 15.57 -0.41 12.86
C PRO A 478 15.75 -1.94 12.69
N ARG A 479 14.66 -2.71 12.56
CA ARG A 479 14.74 -4.16 12.32
C ARG A 479 14.97 -4.41 10.81
N PRO A 480 16.01 -5.16 10.41
CA PRO A 480 16.23 -5.58 9.02
C PRO A 480 14.98 -6.23 8.41
N GLY A 481 14.74 -6.02 7.11
CA GLY A 481 13.55 -6.47 6.38
C GLY A 481 12.20 -5.92 6.87
N CYS A 482 12.16 -5.04 7.87
CA CYS A 482 10.89 -4.57 8.45
C CYS A 482 10.35 -3.30 7.78
N HIS A 483 11.22 -2.29 7.60
CA HIS A 483 10.99 -0.98 6.95
C HIS A 483 9.73 -0.17 7.34
N GLY A 484 8.96 -0.60 8.33
CA GLY A 484 7.71 0.03 8.75
C GLY A 484 7.93 1.34 9.52
N THR A 485 6.95 2.24 9.43
CA THR A 485 6.93 3.50 10.16
C THR A 485 6.57 3.28 11.63
N ALA A 486 7.26 3.98 12.52
CA ALA A 486 7.05 3.93 13.97
C ALA A 486 6.48 5.26 14.47
N ALA A 487 5.36 5.19 15.18
CA ALA A 487 4.71 6.33 15.85
C ALA A 487 4.46 5.99 17.33
N PRO A 488 4.27 6.98 18.22
CA PRO A 488 3.95 6.67 19.60
C PRO A 488 2.60 5.91 19.71
N PRO A 489 2.47 4.93 20.61
CA PRO A 489 1.22 4.18 20.80
C PRO A 489 0.09 5.01 21.42
N SER A 490 0.43 6.12 22.09
CA SER A 490 -0.51 7.08 22.65
C SER A 490 0.15 8.45 22.85
N PRO A 491 -0.63 9.54 22.98
CA PRO A 491 -0.12 10.84 23.40
C PRO A 491 0.72 10.77 24.67
N GLY A 492 1.88 11.43 24.65
CA GLY A 492 2.83 11.46 25.78
C GLY A 492 3.67 10.20 26.00
N SER A 493 3.57 9.18 25.13
CA SER A 493 4.45 8.02 25.17
C SER A 493 5.89 8.37 24.80
N GLY A 494 6.85 7.97 25.64
CA GLY A 494 8.29 7.99 25.31
C GLY A 494 8.80 6.79 24.49
N LEU A 495 7.87 5.92 24.06
CA LEU A 495 8.10 4.80 23.16
C LEU A 495 7.48 5.12 21.78
N LEU A 496 8.16 4.68 20.72
CA LEU A 496 7.61 4.51 19.37
C LEU A 496 7.29 3.02 19.15
N GLU A 497 6.20 2.72 18.47
CA GLU A 497 5.75 1.36 18.12
C GLU A 497 5.72 1.21 16.60
N CYS A 498 6.40 0.21 16.03
CA CYS A 498 6.42 -0.05 14.60
C CYS A 498 5.08 -0.61 14.11
N ASN A 499 4.52 -0.01 13.06
CA ASN A 499 3.25 -0.42 12.49
C ASN A 499 3.25 -1.78 11.77
N VAL A 500 4.42 -2.26 11.33
CA VAL A 500 4.58 -3.54 10.63
C VAL A 500 4.81 -4.70 11.61
N CYS A 501 5.77 -4.57 12.52
CA CYS A 501 6.21 -5.71 13.36
C CYS A 501 5.80 -5.61 14.83
N GLY A 502 5.15 -4.52 15.25
CA GLY A 502 4.78 -4.26 16.65
C GLY A 502 5.97 -4.06 17.60
N GLY A 503 7.21 -4.01 17.09
CA GLY A 503 8.40 -3.74 17.89
C GLY A 503 8.38 -2.31 18.41
N SER A 504 8.72 -2.13 19.69
CA SER A 504 8.82 -0.81 20.32
C SER A 504 10.27 -0.37 20.53
N ARG A 505 10.51 0.94 20.47
CA ARG A 505 11.80 1.58 20.74
C ARG A 505 11.60 2.84 21.56
N SER A 506 12.32 2.98 22.66
CA SER A 506 12.35 4.20 23.48
C SER A 506 13.27 5.27 22.93
N GLU A 507 13.06 6.52 23.33
CA GLU A 507 13.98 7.62 23.01
C GLU A 507 15.41 7.37 23.54
N GLN A 508 15.57 6.68 24.67
CA GLN A 508 16.89 6.31 25.20
C GLN A 508 17.61 5.27 24.35
N GLU A 509 16.87 4.30 23.77
CA GLU A 509 17.44 3.30 22.87
C GLU A 509 17.84 3.95 21.55
N PHE A 510 16.98 4.79 20.97
CA PHE A 510 17.30 5.58 19.78
C PHE A 510 18.58 6.43 19.96
N LEU A 511 18.74 7.12 21.09
CA LEU A 511 19.95 7.91 21.36
C LEU A 511 21.22 7.04 21.48
N ARG A 512 21.11 5.83 22.02
CA ARG A 512 22.24 4.87 22.08
C ARG A 512 22.58 4.28 20.71
N GLU A 513 21.57 3.99 19.89
CA GLU A 513 21.73 3.55 18.51
C GLU A 513 22.46 4.63 17.69
N LEU A 514 22.00 5.89 17.79
CA LEU A 514 22.62 7.04 17.11
C LEU A 514 24.09 7.25 17.54
N GLU A 515 24.39 7.13 18.84
CA GLU A 515 25.77 7.22 19.31
C GLU A 515 26.64 6.05 18.79
N ARG A 516 26.06 4.84 18.67
CA ARG A 516 26.76 3.68 18.09
C ARG A 516 27.08 3.93 16.61
N THR A 517 26.09 4.30 15.79
CA THR A 517 26.27 4.57 14.35
C THR A 517 27.37 5.61 14.14
N ARG A 518 27.33 6.72 14.88
CA ARG A 518 28.37 7.77 14.82
C ARG A 518 29.77 7.26 15.17
N ARG A 519 29.90 6.33 16.12
CA ARG A 519 31.19 5.70 16.46
C ARG A 519 31.66 4.71 15.38
N GLU A 520 30.73 4.06 14.67
CA GLU A 520 31.02 3.15 13.56
C GLU A 520 31.46 3.93 12.31
N GLU A 521 30.77 5.02 11.95
CA GLU A 521 31.18 5.98 10.92
C GLU A 521 32.58 6.54 11.17
N GLN A 522 32.87 6.99 12.40
CA GLN A 522 34.19 7.49 12.79
C GLN A 522 35.29 6.43 12.63
N ARG A 523 34.98 5.16 12.90
CA ARG A 523 35.92 4.04 12.67
C ARG A 523 36.12 3.77 11.18
N ALA A 524 35.05 3.78 10.39
CA ALA A 524 35.11 3.59 8.94
C ALA A 524 35.90 4.72 8.25
N ALA A 525 35.65 5.98 8.61
CA ALA A 525 36.41 7.14 8.14
C ALA A 525 37.90 7.04 8.53
N ALA A 526 38.20 6.63 9.77
CA ALA A 526 39.58 6.40 10.22
C ALA A 526 40.27 5.23 9.50
N ALA A 527 39.52 4.21 9.05
CA ALA A 527 40.04 3.12 8.24
C ALA A 527 40.33 3.56 6.80
N ARG A 528 39.37 4.24 6.13
CA ARG A 528 39.53 4.84 4.80
C ARG A 528 40.72 5.80 4.74
N GLY A 529 40.87 6.66 5.76
CA GLY A 529 42.02 7.57 5.90
C GLY A 529 43.38 6.85 6.05
N ARG A 530 43.43 5.66 6.66
CA ARG A 530 44.66 4.85 6.76
C ARG A 530 44.97 4.13 5.44
N GLY A 531 43.96 3.63 4.73
CA GLY A 531 44.15 3.01 3.41
C GLY A 531 44.76 3.99 2.39
N ARG A 532 44.28 5.23 2.36
CA ARG A 532 44.81 6.29 1.47
C ARG A 532 46.21 6.78 1.84
N ALA A 533 46.65 6.56 3.09
CA ALA A 533 48.01 6.86 3.55
C ALA A 533 49.00 5.69 3.36
N GLY A 534 48.50 4.46 3.20
CA GLY A 534 49.32 3.25 2.95
C GLY A 534 49.59 2.94 1.48
N ARG A 535 48.97 3.67 0.54
CA ARG A 535 49.18 3.59 -0.92
C ARG A 535 49.98 4.79 -1.49
N ARG A 536 50.77 5.49 -0.65
CA ARG A 536 51.63 6.62 -1.04
C ARG A 536 53.08 6.36 -0.70
#